data_AF-A0A7X7I739-F1
#
_entry.id   AF-A0A7X7I739-F1
#
_cell.length_a   1.000
_cell.length_b   1.000
_cell.length_c   1.000
_cell.angle_alpha   90.00
_cell.angle_beta   90.00
_cell.angle_gamma   90.00
#
_symmetry.space_group_name_H-M   'P 1'
#
loop_
_entity.id
_entity.type
_entity.pdbx_description
1 polymer ?
#
loop_
_entity_poly.entity_id
_entity_poly.type
_entity_poly.pdbx_seq_one_letter_code
_entity_poly.pdbx_strand_id
1 'polypeptide(L)' 'MNVEIAKSVYWTGKIDWELRRFHGEEYIAQRGSSYNSYLIKDQKNVLIDTVWQPFSSEFVCNLSELIELNRIDF' A
#
# COMPACT_ATOMS: atom_id res chain seq x y z
N MET A 1 0.57 -7.04 -5.94
CA MET A 1 -0.74 -7.73 -5.77
C MET A 1 -1.73 -6.70 -5.26
N ASN A 2 -2.85 -6.53 -5.96
CA ASN A 2 -3.88 -5.55 -5.62
C ASN A 2 -5.22 -6.26 -5.42
N VAL A 3 -6.02 -5.80 -4.45
CA VAL A 3 -7.30 -6.44 -4.11
C VAL A 3 -8.41 -5.39 -4.11
N GLU A 4 -9.47 -5.59 -4.88
CA GLU A 4 -10.67 -4.76 -4.77
C GLU A 4 -11.42 -5.14 -3.49
N ILE A 5 -11.52 -4.19 -2.55
CA ILE A 5 -12.13 -4.42 -1.23
C ILE A 5 -13.58 -3.92 -1.14
N ALA A 6 -13.93 -2.99 -2.03
CA ALA A 6 -15.27 -2.48 -2.26
C ALA A 6 -15.30 -1.91 -3.68
N LYS A 7 -16.49 -1.63 -4.22
CA LYS A 7 -16.64 -1.07 -5.56
C LYS A 7 -15.73 0.15 -5.74
N SER A 8 -14.83 0.09 -6.72
CA SER A 8 -13.87 1.16 -7.04
C SER A 8 -12.82 1.47 -5.96
N VAL A 9 -12.70 0.64 -4.91
CA VAL A 9 -11.70 0.80 -3.84
C VAL A 9 -10.75 -0.38 -3.86
N TYR A 10 -9.49 -0.09 -4.13
CA TYR A 10 -8.43 -1.09 -4.26
C TYR A 10 -7.45 -0.96 -3.11
N TRP A 11 -7.20 -2.05 -2.38
CA TRP A 11 -6.05 -2.13 -1.51
C TRP A 11 -4.79 -2.32 -2.37
N THR A 12 -3.83 -1.40 -2.18
CA THR A 12 -2.55 -1.29 -2.89
C THR A 12 -1.36 -1.38 -1.93
N GLY A 13 -1.60 -1.88 -0.72
CA GLY A 13 -0.60 -1.98 0.34
C GLY A 13 0.41 -3.12 0.16
N LYS A 14 1.15 -3.37 1.24
CA LYS A 14 2.13 -4.46 1.35
C LYS A 14 1.90 -5.26 2.63
N ILE A 15 1.91 -6.59 2.51
CA ILE A 15 2.03 -7.48 3.66
C ILE A 15 3.52 -7.76 3.88
N ASP A 16 3.99 -7.53 5.09
CA ASP A 16 5.35 -7.82 5.53
C ASP A 16 5.32 -8.92 6.60
N TRP A 17 5.47 -10.16 6.13
CA TRP A 17 5.57 -11.34 6.99
C TRP A 17 6.92 -11.44 7.72
N GLU A 18 7.93 -10.71 7.27
CA GLU A 18 9.30 -10.78 7.77
C GLU A 18 9.58 -9.76 8.88
N LEU A 19 8.74 -8.73 9.01
CA LEU A 19 8.83 -7.78 10.12
C LEU A 19 8.85 -8.50 11.47
N ARG A 20 9.88 -8.24 12.27
CA ARG A 20 9.99 -8.74 13.66
C ARG A 20 10.07 -7.64 14.69
N ARG A 21 10.58 -6.48 14.30
CA ARG A 21 10.95 -5.38 15.18
C ARG A 21 10.43 -4.08 14.59
N PHE A 22 9.79 -3.27 15.41
CA PHE A 22 9.25 -1.97 15.04
C PHE A 22 9.69 -0.94 16.08
N HIS A 23 10.16 0.22 15.60
CA HIS A 23 10.84 1.23 16.44
C HIS A 23 12.02 0.63 17.25
N GLY A 24 12.91 -0.10 16.57
CA GLY A 24 14.01 -0.80 17.24
C GLY A 24 13.51 -1.99 18.06
N GLU A 25 13.83 -2.03 19.36
CA GLU A 25 13.41 -3.11 20.27
C GLU A 25 12.12 -2.77 21.05
N GLU A 26 11.52 -1.60 20.83
CA GLU A 26 10.37 -1.14 21.61
C GLU A 26 9.11 -1.96 21.34
N TYR A 27 9.00 -2.52 20.12
CA TYR A 27 7.85 -3.33 19.74
C TYR A 27 8.25 -4.54 18.90
N ILE A 28 7.71 -5.71 19.26
CA ILE A 28 7.99 -6.99 18.60
C ILE A 28 6.75 -7.45 17.81
N ALA A 29 6.87 -7.47 16.48
CA ALA A 29 5.84 -7.94 15.56
C ALA A 29 5.98 -9.45 15.32
N GLN A 30 5.52 -10.28 16.27
CA GLN A 30 5.70 -11.74 16.21
C GLN A 30 5.04 -12.41 14.99
N ARG A 31 4.08 -11.75 14.35
CA ARG A 31 3.31 -12.28 13.21
C ARG A 31 3.47 -11.44 11.94
N GLY A 32 4.51 -10.62 11.87
CA GLY A 32 4.65 -9.62 10.82
C GLY A 32 3.68 -8.45 10.99
N SER A 33 3.51 -7.67 9.94
CA SER A 33 2.55 -6.55 9.87
C SER A 33 2.12 -6.31 8.42
N SER A 34 1.27 -5.31 8.20
CA SER A 34 0.98 -4.78 6.87
C SER A 34 1.06 -3.26 6.86
N TYR A 35 1.40 -2.71 5.71
CA TYR A 35 1.34 -1.29 5.40
C TYR A 35 0.19 -1.10 4.42
N ASN A 36 -0.92 -0.56 4.90
CA ASN A 36 -2.13 -0.45 4.09
C ASN A 36 -2.13 0.88 3.34
N SER A 37 -2.37 0.80 2.04
CA SER A 37 -2.60 1.94 1.15
C SER A 37 -3.79 1.59 0.26
N TYR A 38 -4.52 2.61 -0.17
CA TYR A 38 -5.74 2.43 -0.94
C TYR A 38 -5.80 3.37 -2.14
N LEU A 39 -6.17 2.84 -3.29
CA LEU A 39 -6.52 3.62 -4.47
C LEU A 39 -8.05 3.62 -4.64
N ILE A 40 -8.65 4.80 -4.61
CA ILE A 40 -10.08 5.00 -4.87
C ILE A 40 -10.24 5.59 -6.27
N LYS A 41 -11.04 4.95 -7.14
CA LYS A 41 -11.24 5.34 -8.54
C LYS A 41 -12.68 5.79 -8.80
N ASP A 42 -12.91 7.09 -8.77
CA ASP A 42 -14.21 7.69 -9.12
C ASP A 42 -14.01 8.84 -10.14
N GLN A 43 -14.85 9.88 -10.10
CA GLN A 43 -14.65 11.14 -10.83
C GLN A 43 -13.26 11.74 -10.58
N LYS A 44 -12.67 11.43 -9.41
CA LYS A 44 -11.29 11.73 -9.02
C LYS A 44 -10.62 10.45 -8.54
N ASN A 45 -9.33 10.31 -8.83
CA ASN A 45 -8.51 9.20 -8.36
C ASN A 45 -7.73 9.65 -7.12
N VAL A 46 -7.92 8.97 -6.00
CA VAL A 46 -7.30 9.32 -4.72
C VAL A 46 -6.43 8.18 -4.24
N LEU A 47 -5.18 8.47 -3.89
CA LEU A 47 -4.27 7.56 -3.19
C LEU A 47 -4.23 7.93 -1.71
N ILE A 48 -4.63 6.99 -0.86
CA ILE A 48 -4.57 7.13 0.60
C ILE A 48 -3.32 6.41 1.09
N ASP A 49 -2.43 7.17 1.74
CA ASP A 49 -1.16 6.72 2.31
C ASP A 49 -0.26 5.98 1.32
N THR A 50 0.88 5.50 1.83
CA THR A 50 1.86 4.70 1.09
C THR A 50 2.38 3.58 1.98
N VAL A 51 3.44 2.89 1.55
CA VAL A 51 4.08 1.82 2.31
C VAL A 51 5.44 2.25 2.86
N TRP A 52 6.02 1.42 3.73
CA TRP A 52 7.37 1.65 4.23
C TRP A 52 8.42 1.69 3.10
N GLN A 53 9.41 2.58 3.25
CA GLN A 53 10.38 2.95 2.20
C GLN A 53 11.08 1.79 1.48
N PRO A 54 11.50 0.69 2.14
CA PRO A 54 12.13 -0.45 1.47
C PRO A 54 11.23 -1.13 0.43
N PHE A 55 9.91 -0.98 0.55
CA PHE A 55 8.93 -1.52 -0.40
C PHE A 55 8.48 -0.50 -1.45
N SER A 56 9.07 0.70 -1.49
CA SER A 56 8.65 1.79 -2.39
C SER A 56 8.66 1.39 -3.87
N SER A 57 9.71 0.73 -4.36
CA SER A 57 9.80 0.30 -5.77
C SER A 57 8.71 -0.72 -6.13
N GLU A 58 8.46 -1.70 -5.25
CA GLU A 58 7.40 -2.70 -5.44
C GLU A 58 6.02 -2.03 -5.43
N PHE A 59 5.80 -1.09 -4.51
CA PHE A 59 4.57 -0.34 -4.39
C PHE A 59 4.26 0.47 -5.66
N VAL A 60 5.24 1.24 -6.16
CA VAL A 60 5.06 2.02 -7.39
C VAL A 60 4.80 1.11 -8.58
N CYS A 61 5.52 -0.01 -8.68
CA CYS A 61 5.30 -1.02 -9.73
C CYS A 61 3.85 -1.55 -9.68
N ASN A 62 3.41 -2.04 -8.53
CA ASN A 62 2.04 -2.57 -8.34
C ASN A 62 0.96 -1.50 -8.58
N LEU A 63 1.20 -0.25 -8.18
CA LEU A 63 0.25 0.85 -8.36
C LEU A 63 0.11 1.22 -9.85
N SER A 64 1.21 1.20 -10.59
CA SER A 64 1.23 1.50 -12.03
C SER A 64 0.45 0.48 -12.88
N GLU A 65 0.21 -0.73 -12.36
CA GLU A 65 -0.64 -1.74 -13.01
C GLU A 65 -2.14 -1.40 -12.90
N LEU A 66 -2.56 -0.56 -11.93
CA LEU A 66 -3.96 -0.18 -11.73
C LEU A 66 -4.33 1.16 -12.36
N ILE A 67 -3.36 2.07 -12.46
CA ILE A 67 -3.56 3.44 -12.90
C ILE A 67 -2.27 4.04 -13.46
N GLU A 68 -2.38 4.87 -14.50
CA GLU A 68 -1.28 5.75 -14.90
C GLU A 68 -1.00 6.75 -13.76
N LEU A 69 0.23 6.79 -13.26
CA LEU A 69 0.55 7.53 -12.03
C LEU A 69 0.23 9.04 -12.13
N ASN A 70 0.28 9.63 -13.32
CA ASN A 70 -0.08 11.03 -13.57
C ASN A 70 -1.60 11.31 -13.54
N ARG A 71 -2.44 10.29 -13.35
CA ARG A 71 -3.90 10.41 -13.24
C ARG A 71 -4.39 10.38 -11.79
N ILE A 72 -3.50 10.25 -10.82
CA ILE A 72 -3.82 10.40 -9.39
C ILE A 72 -4.02 11.89 -9.12
N ASP A 73 -5.21 12.26 -8.68
CA ASP A 73 -5.58 13.65 -8.40
C ASP A 73 -5.14 14.09 -7.00
N PHE A 74 -5.18 13.17 -6.02
CA PHE A 74 -4.91 13.43 -4.60
C PHE A 74 -4.16 12.27 -3.94
#